data_AF-A0AAV3Z7I7-F1
#
_entry.id   AF-A0AAV3Z7I7-F1
#
_cell.length_a   1.000
_cell.length_b   1.000
_cell.length_c   1.000
_cell.angle_alpha   90.00
_cell.angle_beta   90.00
_cell.angle_gamma   90.00
#
_symmetry.space_group_name_H-M   'P 1'
#
loop_
_entity.id
_entity.type
_entity.pdbx_description
1 polymer ?
#
loop_
_entity_poly.entity_id
_entity_poly.type
_entity_poly.pdbx_seq_one_letter_code
_entity_poly.pdbx_strand_id
1 'polypeptide(L)'
;MIRANRRVNQKEIANAVGISKERVHHIVTTVLGYRKVSARWVPRQEEEEEKKEEEEEKEEEEEEEEEEEEEEEEEEEEEEEDNNNNNNNNKNNNKDNKNWIMSRSTSV
;
A
#
# COMPACT_ATOMS: atom_id res chain seq x y z
N MET A 1 -28.14 24.84 -19.25
CA MET A 1 -28.73 24.65 -17.90
C MET A 1 -29.25 23.24 -17.69
N ILE A 2 -30.36 22.83 -18.32
CA ILE A 2 -30.99 21.50 -18.10
C ILE A 2 -30.14 20.34 -18.64
N ARG A 3 -29.47 20.53 -19.79
CA ARG A 3 -28.54 19.54 -20.36
C ARG A 3 -27.26 19.35 -19.54
N ALA A 4 -26.83 20.40 -18.84
CA ALA A 4 -25.60 20.39 -18.06
C ALA A 4 -25.82 19.86 -16.64
N ASN A 5 -27.03 20.05 -16.07
CA ASN A 5 -27.38 19.57 -14.74
C ASN A 5 -28.78 18.94 -14.76
N ARG A 6 -28.83 17.62 -14.53
CA ARG A 6 -30.07 16.82 -14.55
C ARG A 6 -30.93 17.05 -13.29
N ARG A 7 -30.40 17.66 -12.24
CA ARG A 7 -31.07 17.85 -10.92
C ARG A 7 -31.67 19.25 -10.72
N VAL A 8 -31.83 20.02 -11.79
CA VAL A 8 -32.31 21.42 -11.71
C VAL A 8 -33.83 21.49 -11.46
N ASN A 9 -34.25 22.43 -10.59
CA ASN A 9 -35.66 22.64 -10.28
C ASN A 9 -36.38 23.54 -11.30
N GLN A 10 -37.66 23.27 -11.57
CA GLN A 10 -38.49 24.11 -12.46
C GLN A 10 -38.61 25.57 -11.98
N LYS A 11 -38.58 25.81 -10.66
CA LYS A 11 -38.65 27.15 -10.08
C LYS A 11 -37.40 27.97 -10.36
N GLU A 12 -36.23 27.34 -10.25
CA GLU A 12 -34.95 27.98 -10.59
C GLU A 12 -34.90 28.33 -12.08
N ILE A 13 -35.39 27.44 -12.94
CA ILE A 13 -35.50 27.71 -14.38
C ILE A 13 -36.47 28.87 -14.66
N ALA A 14 -37.64 28.86 -14.01
CA ALA A 14 -38.63 29.92 -14.14
C ALA A 14 -38.05 31.29 -13.76
N ASN A 15 -37.30 31.35 -12.66
CA ASN A 15 -36.68 32.58 -12.18
C ASN A 15 -35.53 33.03 -13.08
N ALA A 16 -34.67 32.10 -13.53
CA ALA A 16 -33.52 32.42 -14.39
C ALA A 16 -33.95 32.91 -15.78
N VAL A 17 -35.05 32.40 -16.31
CA VAL A 17 -35.56 32.73 -17.65
C VAL A 17 -36.68 33.79 -17.60
N GLY A 18 -37.24 34.08 -16.42
CA GLY A 18 -38.32 35.06 -16.25
C GLY A 18 -39.67 34.61 -16.81
N ILE A 19 -39.94 33.30 -16.83
CA ILE A 19 -41.17 32.71 -17.40
C ILE A 19 -41.99 31.99 -16.33
N SER A 20 -43.28 31.77 -16.59
CA SER A 20 -44.14 31.03 -15.67
C SER A 20 -43.70 29.57 -15.56
N LYS A 21 -43.90 28.98 -14.37
CA LYS A 21 -43.60 27.57 -14.09
C LYS A 21 -44.30 26.61 -15.07
N GLU A 22 -45.51 26.95 -15.50
CA GLU A 22 -46.28 26.17 -16.47
C GLU A 22 -45.61 26.15 -17.84
N ARG A 23 -45.10 27.29 -18.32
CA ARG A 23 -44.32 27.35 -19.57
C ARG A 23 -43.02 26.58 -19.46
N VAL A 24 -42.33 26.63 -18.31
CA VAL A 24 -41.17 25.78 -18.06
C VAL A 24 -41.55 24.31 -18.18
N HIS A 25 -42.63 23.87 -17.52
CA HIS A 25 -43.07 22.48 -17.59
C HIS A 25 -43.31 22.03 -19.03
N HIS A 26 -44.08 22.81 -19.80
CA HIS A 26 -44.39 22.49 -21.19
C HIS A 26 -43.14 22.43 -22.08
N ILE A 27 -42.21 23.38 -21.94
CA ILE A 27 -40.96 23.36 -22.71
C ILE A 27 -40.14 22.11 -22.35
N VAL A 28 -40.03 21.77 -21.07
CA VAL A 28 -39.25 20.63 -20.60
C VAL A 28 -39.85 19.30 -21.08
N THR A 29 -41.16 19.11 -20.97
CA THR A 29 -41.81 17.83 -21.30
C THR A 29 -42.19 17.69 -22.77
N THR A 30 -42.68 18.75 -23.40
CA THR A 30 -43.26 18.70 -24.75
C THR A 30 -42.24 19.08 -25.82
N VAL A 31 -41.46 20.14 -25.59
CA VAL A 31 -40.47 20.62 -26.59
C VAL A 31 -39.16 19.84 -26.49
N LEU A 32 -38.68 19.63 -25.26
CA LEU A 32 -37.40 18.95 -25.01
C LEU A 32 -37.55 17.45 -24.73
N GLY A 33 -38.77 16.96 -24.50
CA GLY A 33 -39.04 15.53 -24.28
C GLY A 33 -38.49 14.97 -22.96
N TYR A 34 -38.09 15.82 -22.02
CA TYR A 34 -37.53 15.37 -20.75
C TYR A 34 -38.63 14.92 -19.78
N ARG A 35 -38.42 13.76 -19.16
CA ARG A 35 -39.26 13.22 -18.10
C ARG A 35 -38.58 13.40 -16.74
N LYS A 36 -39.37 13.69 -15.71
CA LYS A 36 -38.88 13.68 -14.33
C LYS A 36 -38.47 12.26 -13.95
N VAL A 37 -37.19 12.07 -13.62
CA VAL A 37 -36.67 10.81 -13.08
C VAL A 37 -36.64 10.94 -11.56
N SER A 38 -37.35 10.07 -10.85
CA SER A 38 -37.18 9.95 -9.40
C SER A 38 -35.88 9.20 -9.12
N ALA A 39 -35.00 9.80 -8.32
CA ALA A 39 -33.87 9.05 -7.76
C ALA A 39 -34.42 8.11 -6.69
N ARG A 40 -34.06 6.83 -6.76
CA ARG A 40 -34.29 5.86 -5.69
C ARG A 40 -33.32 6.19 -4.56
N TRP A 41 -33.79 6.15 -3.32
CA TRP A 41 -32.94 6.33 -2.15
C TRP A 41 -31.89 5.22 -2.09
N VAL A 42 -30.63 5.61 -1.94
CA VAL A 42 -29.50 4.74 -1.65
C VAL A 42 -28.85 5.34 -0.41
N PRO A 43 -28.78 4.61 0.72
CA PRO A 43 -27.94 5.01 1.85
C PRO A 43 -26.49 5.08 1.34
N ARG A 44 -25.83 6.21 1.51
CA ARG A 44 -24.42 6.38 1.18
C ARG A 44 -23.80 7.12 2.35
N GLN A 45 -23.38 6.39 3.38
CA GLN A 45 -22.50 6.91 4.43
C GLN A 45 -21.58 5.81 5.01
N GLU A 46 -21.97 4.54 5.05
CA GLU A 46 -21.13 3.49 5.67
C GLU A 46 -19.94 3.03 4.79
N GLU A 47 -20.01 3.16 3.46
CA GLU A 47 -18.93 2.69 2.58
C GLU A 47 -17.72 3.64 2.42
N GLU A 48 -17.73 4.85 3.02
CA GLU A 48 -16.59 5.80 2.89
C GLU A 48 -15.66 5.80 4.11
N GLU A 49 -16.17 5.40 5.29
CA GLU A 49 -15.35 5.25 6.50
C GLU A 49 -14.77 3.84 6.56
N GLU A 50 -15.58 2.79 6.30
CA GLU A 50 -15.13 1.39 6.27
C GLU A 50 -14.06 1.13 5.21
N LYS A 51 -14.11 1.83 4.07
CA LYS A 51 -13.07 1.71 3.03
C LYS A 51 -11.77 2.41 3.37
N LYS A 52 -11.81 3.45 4.21
CA LYS A 52 -10.58 4.12 4.63
C LYS A 52 -9.87 3.31 5.69
N GLU A 53 -10.64 2.75 6.63
CA GLU A 53 -10.11 1.87 7.66
C GLU A 53 -9.49 0.61 7.02
N GLU A 54 -10.14 0.00 6.01
CA GLU A 54 -9.59 -1.16 5.29
C GLU A 54 -8.39 -0.81 4.36
N GLU A 55 -8.25 0.44 3.93
CA GLU A 55 -7.07 0.89 3.15
C GLU A 55 -5.90 1.22 4.08
N GLU A 56 -6.15 1.89 5.21
CA GLU A 56 -5.14 2.21 6.23
C GLU A 56 -4.60 0.93 6.90
N GLU A 57 -5.44 -0.04 7.26
CA GLU A 57 -5.00 -1.33 7.84
C GLU A 57 -4.12 -2.14 6.88
N LYS A 58 -4.38 -2.08 5.57
CA LYS A 58 -3.56 -2.79 4.57
C LYS A 58 -2.21 -2.13 4.33
N GLU A 59 -2.16 -0.80 4.35
CA GLU A 59 -0.89 -0.07 4.25
C GLU A 59 -0.01 -0.34 5.48
N GLU A 60 -0.61 -0.43 6.68
CA GLU A 60 0.13 -0.81 7.91
C GLU A 60 0.62 -2.27 7.87
N GLU A 61 -0.20 -3.23 7.41
CA GLU A 61 0.23 -4.64 7.25
C GLU A 61 1.36 -4.79 6.21
N GLU A 62 1.30 -4.08 5.08
CA GLU A 62 2.37 -4.10 4.06
C GLU A 62 3.67 -3.48 4.59
N GLU A 63 3.61 -2.41 5.38
CA GLU A 63 4.80 -1.81 6.02
C GLU A 63 5.41 -2.74 7.08
N GLU A 64 4.59 -3.44 7.89
CA GLU A 64 5.08 -4.42 8.87
C GLU A 64 5.72 -5.64 8.19
N GLU A 65 5.15 -6.16 7.09
CA GLU A 65 5.74 -7.26 6.31
C GLU A 65 7.08 -6.84 5.66
N GLU A 66 7.19 -5.62 5.13
CA GLU A 66 8.45 -5.10 4.58
C GLU A 66 9.53 -4.93 5.66
N GLU A 67 9.18 -4.44 6.86
CA GLU A 67 10.12 -4.34 7.99
C GLU A 67 10.59 -5.72 8.50
N GLU A 68 9.69 -6.70 8.60
CA GLU A 68 10.06 -8.09 8.98
C GLU A 68 10.99 -8.74 7.94
N GLU A 69 10.74 -8.54 6.64
CA GLU A 69 11.63 -9.04 5.58
C GLU A 69 13.02 -8.38 5.63
N GLU A 70 13.11 -7.06 5.88
CA GLU A 70 14.40 -6.38 6.04
C GLU A 70 15.17 -6.87 7.27
N GLU A 71 14.50 -7.09 8.41
CA GLU A 71 15.14 -7.63 9.63
C GLU A 71 15.66 -9.07 9.40
N GLU A 72 14.89 -9.93 8.73
CA GLU A 72 15.33 -11.30 8.39
C GLU A 72 16.55 -11.29 7.45
N GLU A 73 16.59 -10.40 6.45
CA GLU A 73 17.75 -10.27 5.56
C GLU A 73 19.00 -9.78 6.31
N GLU A 74 18.87 -8.82 7.24
CA GLU A 74 19.99 -8.35 8.07
C GLU A 74 20.51 -9.46 9.00
N GLU A 75 19.63 -10.25 9.63
CA GLU A 75 20.03 -11.39 10.47
C GLU A 75 20.77 -12.48 9.66
N GLU A 76 20.30 -12.79 8.44
CA GLU A 76 20.98 -13.74 7.55
C GLU A 76 22.37 -13.24 7.13
N GLU A 77 22.53 -11.94 6.84
CA GLU A 77 23.83 -11.34 6.52
C GLU A 77 24.80 -11.40 7.73
N GLU A 78 24.32 -11.12 8.95
CA GLU A 78 25.15 -11.23 10.16
C GLU A 78 25.58 -12.69 10.45
N GLU A 79 24.70 -13.68 10.24
CA GLU A 79 25.04 -15.09 10.39
C GLU A 79 26.06 -15.58 9.35
N GLU A 80 26.05 -15.03 8.12
CA GLU A 80 27.06 -15.33 7.11
C GLU A 80 28.44 -14.76 7.47
N GLU A 81 28.52 -13.59 8.12
CA GLU A 81 29.79 -12.97 8.53
C GLU A 81 30.53 -13.77 9.63
N ASP A 82 29.80 -14.40 10.56
CA ASP A 82 30.38 -15.15 11.69
C ASP A 82 31.08 -16.46 11.27
N ASN A 83 30.76 -17.01 10.10
CA ASN A 83 31.29 -18.29 9.63
C ASN A 83 32.71 -18.21 9.05
N ASN A 84 33.27 -17.02 8.83
CA ASN A 84 34.56 -16.86 8.16
C ASN A 84 35.78 -16.75 9.10
N ASN A 85 35.57 -16.64 10.42
CA ASN A 85 36.66 -16.36 11.35
C ASN A 85 37.28 -17.59 12.02
N ASN A 86 36.69 -18.78 11.85
CA ASN A 86 37.16 -19.99 12.55
C ASN A 86 38.24 -20.80 11.79
N ASN A 87 38.60 -20.43 10.56
CA ASN A 87 39.52 -21.23 9.73
C ASN A 87 41.01 -20.85 9.86
N ASN A 88 41.38 -19.84 10.67
CA ASN A 88 42.78 -19.40 10.76
C ASN A 88 43.57 -19.92 11.96
N ASN A 89 42.96 -20.65 12.90
CA ASN A 89 43.67 -21.11 14.09
C ASN A 89 44.25 -22.54 14.04
N ASN A 90 44.01 -23.32 12.98
CA ASN A 90 44.47 -24.72 12.91
C ASN A 90 45.79 -24.95 12.15
N LYS A 91 46.54 -23.91 11.75
CA LYS A 91 47.84 -24.08 11.06
C LYS A 91 49.09 -23.89 11.92
N ASN A 92 48.95 -23.48 13.19
CA ASN A 92 50.13 -23.09 13.99
C ASN A 92 50.63 -24.12 15.01
N ASN A 93 49.94 -25.25 15.22
CA ASN A 93 50.34 -26.22 16.27
C ASN A 93 51.18 -27.42 15.77
N ASN A 94 51.65 -27.44 14.52
CA ASN A 94 52.41 -28.57 13.97
C ASN A 94 53.88 -28.27 13.57
N LYS A 95 54.46 -27.16 14.03
CA LYS A 95 55.89 -26.89 13.80
C LYS A 95 56.79 -27.24 14.99
N ASP A 96 56.25 -27.32 16.21
CA ASP A 96 57.08 -27.47 17.41
C ASP A 96 57.37 -28.92 17.84
N ASN A 97 56.66 -29.92 17.28
CA ASN A 97 56.88 -31.34 17.63
C ASN A 97 58.03 -32.02 16.86
N LYS A 98 58.71 -31.31 15.95
CA LYS A 98 59.85 -31.85 15.19
C LYS A 98 61.21 -31.57 15.82
N ASN A 99 61.27 -30.67 16.81
CA ASN A 99 62.55 -30.19 17.35
C ASN A 99 63.08 -31.00 18.55
N TRP A 100 62.26 -31.84 19.20
CA TRP A 100 62.72 -32.61 20.38
C TRP A 100 63.38 -33.95 20.03
N ILE A 101 63.06 -34.52 18.87
CA ILE A 101 63.54 -35.85 18.46
C ILE A 101 64.99 -35.80 17.92
N MET A 102 65.40 -34.70 17.29
CA MET A 102 66.74 -34.57 16.70
C MET A 102 67.86 -34.33 17.73
N SER A 103 67.57 -33.76 18.91
CA SER A 103 68.61 -33.37 19.88
C SER A 103 69.09 -34.52 20.79
N ARG A 104 68.55 -35.73 20.63
CA ARG A 104 68.84 -36.90 21.49
C ARG A 104 69.68 -37.99 20.79
N SER A 105 70.08 -37.76 19.54
CA SER A 105 70.88 -38.70 18.74
C SER A 105 72.04 -38.00 18.05
N THR A 106 72.93 -37.42 18.84
CA THR A 106 74.35 -37.15 18.49
C THR A 106 75.06 -36.96 19.83
N SER A 107 76.12 -37.65 20.24
CA SER A 107 76.91 -38.81 19.82
C SER A 107 77.76 -39.08 21.07
N VAL A 108 77.82 -40.31 21.60
CA VAL A 108 78.96 -41.25 21.45
C VAL A 108 80.30 -40.55 21.37
#